data_AF-L1QB75-F1
#
_entry.id   AF-L1QB75-F1
#
_cell.length_a   1.000
_cell.length_b   1.000
_cell.length_c   1.000
_cell.angle_alpha   90.00
_cell.angle_beta   90.00
_cell.angle_gamma   90.00
#
_symmetry.space_group_name_H-M   'P 1'
#
loop_
_entity.id
_entity.type
_entity.pdbx_description
1 polymer ?
#
loop_
_entity_poly.entity_id
_entity_poly.type
_entity_poly.pdbx_seq_one_letter_code
_entity_poly.pdbx_strand_id
1 'polypeptide(L)'
;MLDELDKELEKREHKFCRYADDCNIYVKSKRAGERVMDNITNFIEGKLKLKVNRSKSAVERPWKRKFLGFTIMLSFGKACTTISKQSLKRYKDKIREILSRSKPIT
;
A
#
# COMPACT_ATOMS: atom_id res chain seq x y z
N MET A 1 18.77 -7.84 2.25
CA MET A 1 18.56 -7.06 1.02
C MET A 1 17.53 -5.94 1.22
N LEU A 2 16.29 -6.22 1.66
CA LEU A 2 15.31 -5.15 1.98
C LEU A 2 15.57 -4.42 3.31
N ASP A 3 16.35 -5.03 4.22
CA ASP A 3 16.77 -4.42 5.48
C ASP A 3 17.54 -3.09 5.29
N GLU A 4 18.26 -2.93 4.16
CA GLU A 4 18.94 -1.67 3.85
C GLU A 4 17.99 -0.52 3.55
N LEU A 5 16.83 -0.82 2.97
CA LEU A 5 15.80 0.19 2.71
C LEU A 5 15.20 0.68 4.03
N ASP A 6 14.90 -0.24 4.95
CA ASP A 6 14.35 0.10 6.27
C ASP A 6 15.34 0.97 7.06
N LYS A 7 16.61 0.56 7.11
CA LYS A 7 17.68 1.35 7.76
C LYS A 7 17.81 2.76 7.19
N GLU A 8 17.69 2.92 5.87
CA GLU A 8 17.76 4.24 5.24
C GLU A 8 16.52 5.09 5.57
N LEU A 9 15.32 4.48 5.62
CA LEU A 9 14.08 5.16 6.01
C LEU A 9 14.10 5.57 7.49
N GLU A 10 14.62 4.72 8.37
CA GLU A 10 14.81 5.00 9.79
C GLU A 10 15.83 6.12 10.02
N LYS A 11 16.98 6.07 9.33
CA LYS A 11 18.00 7.14 9.37
C LYS A 11 17.45 8.49 8.95
N ARG A 12 16.47 8.51 8.04
CA ARG A 12 15.78 9.73 7.56
C ARG A 12 14.54 10.08 8.40
N GLU A 13 14.29 9.34 9.48
CA GLU A 13 13.15 9.50 10.39
C GLU A 13 11.78 9.48 9.69
N HIS A 14 11.67 8.72 8.60
CA HIS A 14 10.41 8.58 7.89
C HIS A 14 9.44 7.65 8.64
N LYS A 15 8.15 8.00 8.61
CA LYS A 15 7.09 7.12 9.10
C LYS A 15 6.66 6.21 7.97
N PHE A 16 6.92 4.91 8.08
CA PHE A 16 6.60 3.95 7.03
C PHE A 16 6.03 2.66 7.60
N CYS A 17 5.37 1.87 6.75
CA CYS A 17 4.96 0.51 7.02
C CYS A 17 5.32 -0.35 5.82
N ARG A 18 6.04 -1.45 6.07
CA ARG A 18 6.45 -2.40 5.03
C ARG A 18 5.88 -3.78 5.35
N TYR A 19 5.35 -4.45 4.33
CA TYR A 19 4.92 -5.83 4.40
C TYR A 19 5.38 -6.55 3.14
N ALA A 20 6.34 -7.47 3.28
CA ALA A 20 7.05 -8.09 2.16
C ALA A 20 7.60 -7.03 1.18
N ASP A 21 7.08 -6.98 -0.05
CA ASP A 21 7.42 -6.06 -1.12
C ASP A 21 6.55 -4.78 -1.13
N ASP A 22 5.43 -4.75 -0.41
CA ASP A 22 4.53 -3.59 -0.34
C ASP A 22 4.97 -2.63 0.77
N CYS A 23 5.41 -1.43 0.39
CA CYS A 23 5.92 -0.42 1.31
C CYS A 23 5.20 0.91 1.13
N ASN A 24 4.65 1.44 2.22
CA ASN A 24 4.00 2.75 2.28
C ASN A 24 4.77 3.70 3.18
N ILE A 25 5.06 4.90 2.68
CA ILE A 25 5.70 5.97 3.44
C ILE A 25 4.68 7.10 3.63
N TYR A 26 4.46 7.50 4.87
CA TYR A 26 3.48 8.52 5.25
C TYR A 26 4.16 9.87 5.49
N VAL A 27 3.69 10.89 4.78
CA VAL A 27 4.25 12.24 4.79
C VAL A 27 3.15 13.29 4.93
N LYS A 28 3.53 14.48 5.39
CA LYS A 28 2.60 15.58 5.68
C LYS A 28 2.01 16.24 4.42
N SER A 29 2.73 16.26 3.29
CA SER A 29 2.31 16.97 2.09
C SER A 29 2.62 16.20 0.81
N LYS A 30 1.87 16.48 -0.26
CA LYS A 30 2.07 15.86 -1.58
C LYS A 30 3.47 16.13 -2.13
N ARG A 31 3.93 17.39 -2.04
CA ARG A 31 5.27 17.80 -2.46
C ARG A 31 6.38 17.04 -1.71
N ALA A 32 6.21 16.82 -0.40
CA ALA A 32 7.14 15.99 0.36
C ALA A 32 7.10 14.54 -0.11
N GLY A 33 5.92 14.01 -0.45
CA GLY A 33 5.74 12.66 -0.98
C GLY A 33 6.43 12.45 -2.32
N GLU A 34 6.28 13.39 -3.26
CA GLU A 34 6.96 13.34 -4.56
C GLU A 34 8.48 13.35 -4.37
N ARG A 35 9.01 14.26 -3.54
CA ARG A 35 10.44 14.30 -3.20
C ARG A 35 10.93 12.98 -2.59
N VAL A 36 10.17 12.38 -1.68
CA VAL A 36 10.53 11.10 -1.06
C VAL A 36 10.46 9.96 -2.07
N MET A 37 9.42 9.93 -2.92
CA MET A 37 9.26 8.94 -3.97
C MET A 37 10.46 8.94 -4.93
N ASP A 38 10.90 10.11 -5.39
CA ASP A 38 12.06 10.22 -6.28
C ASP A 38 13.35 9.74 -5.59
N ASN A 39 13.57 10.18 -4.35
CA ASN A 39 14.76 9.80 -3.58
C ASN A 39 14.83 8.29 -3.31
N ILE A 40 13.72 7.68 -2.91
CA ILE A 40 13.65 6.25 -2.60
C ILE A 40 13.73 5.42 -3.88
N THR A 41 13.11 5.89 -4.97
CA THR A 41 13.25 5.23 -6.29
C THR A 41 14.71 5.20 -6.73
N ASN A 42 15.42 6.33 -6.64
CA ASN A 42 16.84 6.41 -6.98
C ASN A 42 17.70 5.51 -6.08
N PHE A 43 17.39 5.41 -4.79
CA PHE A 43 18.11 4.52 -3.87
C PHE A 43 17.90 3.05 -4.20
N ILE A 44 16.65 2.65 -4.48
CA ILE A 44 16.30 1.26 -4.81
C ILE A 44 16.89 0.84 -6.17
N GLU A 45 16.74 1.68 -7.19
CA GLU A 45 17.24 1.40 -8.55
C GLU A 45 18.78 1.49 -8.61
N GLY A 46 19.39 2.43 -7.89
CA GLY A 46 20.84 2.63 -7.89
C GLY A 46 21.58 1.63 -6.99
N LYS A 47 21.27 1.61 -5.70
CA LYS A 47 22.04 0.86 -4.69
C LYS A 47 21.63 -0.60 -4.63
N LEU A 48 20.31 -0.87 -4.58
CA LEU A 48 19.78 -2.23 -4.47
C LEU A 48 19.63 -2.91 -5.85
N LYS A 49 19.74 -2.15 -6.94
CA LYS A 49 19.56 -2.60 -8.34
C LYS A 49 18.22 -3.30 -8.57
N LEU A 50 17.19 -2.89 -7.83
CA LEU A 50 15.83 -3.41 -7.95
C LEU A 50 14.98 -2.45 -8.78
N LYS A 51 14.03 -2.98 -9.55
CA LYS A 51 13.12 -2.17 -10.39
C LYS A 51 11.84 -1.82 -9.63
N VAL A 52 11.53 -0.53 -9.52
CA VAL A 52 10.29 -0.06 -8.90
C VAL A 52 9.12 -0.22 -9.88
N ASN A 53 7.99 -0.76 -9.39
CA ASN A 53 6.79 -0.88 -10.21
C ASN A 53 6.00 0.45 -10.23
N ARG A 54 6.35 1.33 -11.17
CA ARG A 54 5.71 2.66 -11.35
C ARG A 54 4.21 2.60 -11.64
N SER A 55 3.68 1.47 -12.11
CA SER A 55 2.22 1.32 -12.30
C SER A 55 1.47 1.11 -10.97
N LYS A 56 2.14 0.52 -9.98
CA LYS A 56 1.58 0.26 -8.64
C LYS A 56 1.92 1.38 -7.66
N SER A 57 3.13 1.93 -7.73
CA SER A 57 3.65 2.94 -6.81
C SER A 57 3.21 4.35 -7.23
N ALA A 58 2.68 5.13 -6.31
CA ALA A 58 2.32 6.53 -6.56
C ALA A 58 2.15 7.33 -5.26
N VAL A 59 2.26 8.65 -5.36
CA VAL A 59 1.97 9.60 -4.28
C VAL A 59 0.49 9.97 -4.32
N GLU A 60 -0.29 9.44 -3.40
CA GLU A 60 -1.73 9.64 -3.34
C GLU A 60 -2.20 9.73 -1.87
N ARG A 61 -3.42 10.24 -1.67
CA ARG A 61 -4.05 10.23 -0.35
C ARG A 61 -4.32 8.79 0.12
N PRO A 62 -4.13 8.47 1.42
CA PRO A 62 -4.27 7.10 1.93
C PRO A 62 -5.63 6.45 1.63
N TRP A 63 -6.73 7.21 1.61
CA TRP A 63 -8.08 6.69 1.38
C TRP A 63 -8.39 6.35 -0.09
N LYS A 64 -7.52 6.72 -1.02
CA LYS A 64 -7.65 6.35 -2.44
C LYS A 64 -6.87 5.08 -2.78
N ARG A 65 -6.04 4.60 -1.87
CA ARG A 65 -5.17 3.44 -2.06
C ARG A 65 -5.56 2.33 -1.08
N LYS A 66 -5.21 1.10 -1.46
CA LYS A 66 -5.37 -0.08 -0.60
C LYS A 66 -3.99 -0.51 -0.09
N PHE A 67 -3.96 -1.04 1.11
CA PHE A 67 -2.80 -1.70 1.71
C PHE A 67 -3.29 -2.92 2.46
N LEU A 68 -2.75 -4.10 2.14
CA LEU A 68 -3.13 -5.38 2.75
C LEU A 68 -4.65 -5.66 2.79
N GLY A 69 -5.38 -5.17 1.79
CA GLY A 69 -6.83 -5.35 1.68
C GLY A 69 -7.67 -4.30 2.43
N PHE A 70 -7.02 -3.35 3.11
CA PHE A 70 -7.65 -2.23 3.81
C PHE A 70 -7.34 -0.90 3.13
N THR A 71 -8.08 0.14 3.50
CA THR A 71 -7.87 1.52 3.09
C THR A 71 -7.90 2.38 4.35
N ILE A 72 -6.95 3.32 4.46
CA ILE A 72 -6.84 4.20 5.62
C ILE A 72 -7.64 5.47 5.34
N MET A 73 -8.65 5.72 6.16
CA MET A 73 -9.45 6.93 6.15
C MET A 73 -9.07 7.84 7.31
N LEU A 74 -9.27 9.14 7.13
CA LEU A 74 -9.20 10.12 8.22
C LEU A 74 -10.62 10.51 8.60
N SER A 75 -11.00 10.25 9.84
CA SER A 75 -12.30 10.62 10.41
C SER A 75 -12.06 11.38 11.71
N PHE A 76 -12.60 12.61 11.82
CA PHE A 76 -12.44 13.47 13.01
C PHE A 76 -10.99 13.60 13.51
N GLY A 77 -10.03 13.71 12.58
CA GLY A 77 -8.60 13.82 12.90
C GLY A 77 -7.93 12.50 13.34
N LYS A 78 -8.66 11.38 13.37
CA LYS A 78 -8.13 10.06 13.69
C LYS A 78 -8.04 9.19 12.43
N ALA A 79 -7.00 8.36 12.35
CA ALA A 79 -6.87 7.37 11.30
C ALA A 79 -7.77 6.15 11.61
N CYS A 80 -8.65 5.79 10.68
CA CYS A 80 -9.53 4.63 10.77
C CYS A 80 -9.25 3.71 9.59
N THR A 81 -9.27 2.40 9.82
CA THR A 81 -9.15 1.41 8.75
C THR A 81 -10.52 1.01 8.22
N THR A 82 -10.64 0.90 6.90
CA THR A 82 -11.85 0.44 6.21
C THR A 82 -11.50 -0.67 5.25
N ILE A 83 -12.44 -1.55 4.93
CA ILE A 83 -12.21 -2.64 3.97
C ILE A 83 -12.08 -2.03 2.57
N SER A 84 -11.03 -2.40 1.83
CA SER A 84 -10.86 -1.92 0.47
C SER A 84 -11.99 -2.42 -0.44
N LYS A 85 -12.42 -1.59 -1.40
CA LYS A 85 -13.47 -1.95 -2.37
C LYS A 85 -13.17 -3.28 -3.09
N GLN A 86 -11.89 -3.53 -3.37
CA GLN A 86 -11.47 -4.76 -4.04
C GLN A 86 -11.62 -5.99 -3.13
N SER A 87 -11.20 -5.91 -1.86
CA SER A 87 -11.40 -7.01 -0.91
C SER A 87 -12.87 -7.32 -0.72
N LEU A 88 -13.71 -6.28 -0.58
CA LEU A 88 -15.15 -6.44 -0.46
C LEU A 88 -15.75 -7.10 -1.71
N LYS A 89 -15.29 -6.72 -2.91
CA LYS A 89 -15.72 -7.35 -4.16
C LYS A 89 -15.36 -8.83 -4.19
N ARG A 90 -14.10 -9.20 -3.91
CA ARG A 90 -13.66 -10.61 -3.87
C ARG A 90 -14.47 -11.44 -2.87
N TYR A 91 -14.75 -10.87 -1.70
CA TYR A 91 -15.57 -11.52 -0.69
C TYR A 91 -17.00 -11.78 -1.19
N LYS A 92 -17.64 -10.77 -1.78
CA LYS A 92 -18.98 -10.92 -2.39
C LYS A 92 -19.00 -11.93 -3.53
N ASP A 93 -17.97 -11.92 -4.37
CA ASP A 93 -17.85 -12.87 -5.49
C ASP A 93 -17.70 -14.31 -4.98
N LYS A 94 -16.90 -14.53 -3.92
CA LYS A 94 -16.79 -15.84 -3.26
C LYS A 94 -18.11 -16.32 -2.68
N ILE A 95 -18.88 -15.44 -2.03
CA ILE A 95 -20.23 -15.78 -1.54
C ILE A 95 -21.13 -16.21 -2.70
N ARG A 96 -21.13 -15.47 -3.81
CA ARG A 96 -21.95 -15.80 -4.99
C ARG A 96 -21.57 -17.15 -5.60
N GLU A 97 -20.28 -17.47 -5.61
CA GLU A 97 -19.81 -18.77 -6.11
C GLU A 97 -20.30 -19.92 -5.22
N ILE A 98 -20.17 -19.79 -3.90
CA ILE A 98 -20.58 -20.81 -2.93
C ILE A 98 -22.11 -20.99 -2.93
N LEU A 99 -22.86 -19.87 -2.98
CA LEU A 99 -24.32 -19.87 -2.95
C LEU A 99 -24.94 -19.94 -4.35
N SER A 100 -24.16 -20.26 -5.39
CA SER A 100 -24.65 -20.31 -6.76
C SER A 100 -25.67 -21.44 -6.92
N ARG A 101 -26.89 -21.12 -7.34
CA ARG A 101 -27.96 -22.10 -7.61
C ARG A 101 -27.60 -23.13 -8.68
N SER A 102 -26.61 -22.83 -9.53
CA SER A 102 -26.09 -23.75 -10.55
C SER A 102 -25.11 -24.79 -10.01
N LYS A 103 -24.65 -24.67 -8.76
CA LYS A 103 -23.76 -25.62 -8.09
C LYS A 103 -24.37 -25.98 -6.74
N PRO A 104 -25.26 -26.99 -6.67
CA PRO A 104 -25.78 -27.45 -5.39
C PRO A 104 -24.60 -27.91 -4.52
N ILE A 105 -24.55 -27.44 -3.27
CA ILE A 105 -23.59 -27.92 -2.27
C ILE A 105 -23.92 -29.39 -2.07
N THR A 106 -23.06 -30.27 -2.58
CA THR A 106 -23.17 -31.73 -2.42
C THR A 106 -22.27 -32.15 -1.28
#